data_AF-A0A1G3K0W5-F1
#
_entry.id   AF-A0A1G3K0W5-F1
#
_cell.length_a   1.000
_cell.length_b   1.000
_cell.length_c   1.000
_cell.angle_alpha   90.00
_cell.angle_beta   90.00
_cell.angle_gamma   90.00
#
_symmetry.space_group_name_H-M   'P 1'
#
loop_
_entity.id
_entity.type
_entity.pdbx_description
1 polymer ?
#
loop_
_entity_poly.entity_id
_entity_poly.type
_entity_poly.pdbx_seq_one_letter_code
_entity_poly.pdbx_strand_id
1 'polypeptide(L)'
;MAWVWAGSAMTVAAVLLLRHAWRLQGRSVPLLGAAWALLVLGLVAAGAGQGAWGVSVACLSLMLCAFACLAVAGWTAPRDKARPLQRRAHMLPDAGEPSYIGRRLLTFLITVPLALVASLALALAVRVWLSANGAGEANANVVTLFLTPLLWSISVVLLMLAKRRRTQWLMLGAPLLVGGLSILWGMM
;
A
#
# COMPACT_ATOMS: atom_id res chain seq x y z
N MET A 1 -16.15 17.44 17.05
CA MET A 1 -14.88 17.15 17.75
C MET A 1 -14.88 15.83 18.54
N ALA A 2 -15.87 15.52 19.39
CA ALA A 2 -15.88 14.26 20.17
C ALA A 2 -15.70 12.99 19.33
N TRP A 3 -16.37 12.90 18.17
CA TRP A 3 -16.22 11.80 17.20
C TRP A 3 -14.82 11.64 16.62
N VAL A 4 -14.07 12.73 16.46
CA VAL A 4 -12.68 12.69 15.98
C VAL A 4 -11.79 12.07 17.04
N TRP A 5 -11.93 12.49 18.30
CA TRP A 5 -11.16 11.92 19.40
C TRP A 5 -11.48 10.45 19.63
N ALA A 6 -12.76 10.07 19.56
CA ALA A 6 -13.17 8.67 19.62
C ALA A 6 -12.56 7.85 18.48
N GLY A 7 -12.65 8.33 17.24
CA GLY A 7 -12.05 7.68 16.08
C GLY A 7 -10.53 7.54 16.20
N SER A 8 -9.82 8.58 16.63
CA SER A 8 -8.38 8.53 16.92
C SER A 8 -8.05 7.48 17.97
N ALA A 9 -8.79 7.44 19.09
CA ALA A 9 -8.60 6.43 20.12
C ALA A 9 -8.82 5.00 19.60
N MET A 10 -9.85 4.79 18.77
CA MET A 10 -10.14 3.49 18.15
C MET A 10 -9.02 3.05 17.20
N THR A 11 -8.49 3.96 16.37
CA THR A 11 -7.38 3.62 15.46
C THR A 11 -6.09 3.29 16.22
N VAL A 12 -5.80 3.99 17.33
CA VAL A 12 -4.68 3.65 18.23
C VAL A 12 -4.91 2.27 18.87
N ALA A 13 -6.11 2.01 19.41
CA ALA A 13 -6.46 0.72 19.99
C ALA A 13 -6.34 -0.42 18.96
N ALA A 14 -6.74 -0.18 17.71
CA ALA A 14 -6.59 -1.14 16.62
C ALA A 14 -5.12 -1.49 16.35
N VAL A 15 -4.22 -0.50 16.32
CA VAL A 15 -2.77 -0.75 16.16
C VAL A 15 -2.22 -1.59 17.31
N LEU A 16 -2.59 -1.25 18.55
CA LEU A 16 -2.17 -2.01 19.73
C LEU A 16 -2.70 -3.44 19.71
N LEU A 17 -3.96 -3.64 19.30
CA LEU A 17 -4.57 -4.96 19.15
C LEU A 17 -3.88 -5.77 18.05
N LEU A 18 -3.55 -5.14 16.92
CA LEU A 18 -2.80 -5.77 15.83
C LEU A 18 -1.40 -6.20 16.29
N ARG A 19 -0.71 -5.32 17.02
CA ARG A 19 0.61 -5.60 17.62
C ARG A 19 0.54 -6.74 18.62
N HIS A 20 -0.52 -6.80 19.43
CA HIS A 20 -0.76 -7.88 20.38
C HIS A 20 -1.03 -9.19 19.66
N ALA A 21 -1.92 -9.18 18.66
CA ALA A 21 -2.26 -10.36 17.88
C ALA A 21 -1.04 -10.99 17.20
N TRP A 22 -0.08 -10.17 16.74
CA TRP A 22 1.18 -10.65 16.16
C TRP A 22 2.17 -11.26 17.15
N ARG A 23 2.01 -11.02 18.46
CA ARG A 23 2.85 -11.64 19.50
C ARG A 23 2.37 -13.03 19.91
N LEU A 24 1.14 -13.39 19.58
CA LEU A 24 0.58 -14.70 19.91
C LEU A 24 1.25 -15.80 19.07
N GLN A 25 1.59 -16.93 19.71
CA GLN A 25 2.25 -18.07 19.05
C GLN A 25 1.38 -18.71 17.95
N GLY A 26 0.06 -18.53 17.99
CA GLY A 26 -0.87 -18.84 16.91
C GLY A 26 -1.52 -17.56 16.38
N ARG A 27 -1.51 -17.35 15.07
CA ARG A 27 -2.15 -16.20 14.42
C ARG A 27 -3.67 -16.30 14.62
N SER A 28 -4.20 -15.59 15.60
CA SER A 28 -5.64 -15.55 15.89
C SER A 28 -6.37 -14.73 14.83
N VAL A 29 -6.86 -15.42 13.80
CA VAL A 29 -7.71 -14.85 12.74
C VAL A 29 -8.82 -13.92 13.27
N PRO A 30 -9.58 -14.28 14.33
CA PRO A 30 -10.63 -13.38 14.82
C PRO A 30 -10.07 -12.07 15.41
N LEU A 31 -8.90 -12.12 16.05
CA LEU A 31 -8.29 -10.94 16.65
C LEU A 31 -7.72 -9.99 15.58
N LEU A 32 -7.14 -10.55 14.51
CA LEU A 32 -6.73 -9.76 13.35
C LEU A 32 -7.96 -9.12 12.70
N GLY A 33 -9.03 -9.89 12.50
CA GLY A 33 -10.30 -9.38 11.96
C GLY A 33 -10.88 -8.25 12.80
N ALA A 34 -10.89 -8.40 14.13
CA ALA A 34 -11.36 -7.38 15.06
C ALA A 34 -10.49 -6.11 15.01
N ALA A 35 -9.16 -6.24 14.93
CA ALA A 35 -8.26 -5.09 14.80
C ALA A 35 -8.52 -4.32 13.50
N TRP A 36 -8.68 -5.01 12.37
CA TRP A 36 -9.02 -4.37 11.10
C TRP A 36 -10.39 -3.71 11.11
N ALA A 37 -11.40 -4.38 11.68
CA ALA A 37 -12.74 -3.82 11.81
C ALA A 37 -12.73 -2.56 12.69
N LEU A 38 -12.02 -2.59 13.83
CA LEU A 38 -11.89 -1.45 14.73
C LEU A 38 -11.19 -0.26 14.05
N LEU A 39 -10.18 -0.53 13.22
CA LEU A 39 -9.50 0.49 12.43
C LEU A 39 -10.46 1.18 11.46
N VAL A 40 -11.25 0.40 10.70
CA VAL A 40 -12.24 0.92 9.76
C VAL A 40 -13.30 1.74 10.49
N LEU A 41 -13.84 1.22 11.59
CA LEU A 41 -14.82 1.93 12.42
C LEU A 41 -14.26 3.25 12.98
N GLY A 42 -13.00 3.25 13.41
CA GLY A 42 -12.32 4.46 13.88
C GLY A 42 -12.20 5.53 12.79
N LEU A 43 -11.84 5.14 11.57
CA LEU A 43 -11.77 6.06 10.42
C LEU A 43 -13.17 6.59 10.03
N VAL A 44 -14.19 5.74 10.04
CA VAL A 44 -15.58 6.15 9.76
C VAL A 44 -16.08 7.12 10.84
N ALA A 45 -15.84 6.84 12.12
CA ALA A 45 -16.22 7.73 13.22
C ALA A 45 -15.53 9.10 13.12
N ALA A 46 -14.22 9.11 12.84
CA ALA A 46 -13.47 10.36 12.67
C ALA A 46 -13.98 11.16 11.45
N GLY A 47 -14.26 10.48 10.34
CA GLY A 47 -14.84 11.06 9.13
C GLY A 47 -16.25 11.61 9.32
N ALA A 48 -17.12 10.90 10.06
CA ALA A 48 -18.44 11.40 10.41
C ALA A 48 -18.39 12.68 11.28
N GLY A 49 -17.31 12.83 12.07
CA GLY A 49 -17.15 13.98 12.96
C GLY A 49 -16.75 15.28 12.27
N GLN A 50 -15.77 15.23 11.36
CA GLN A 50 -15.17 16.42 10.72
C GLN A 50 -14.70 16.16 9.28
N GLY A 51 -15.27 15.16 8.59
CA GLY A 51 -14.90 14.80 7.22
C GLY A 51 -13.41 14.44 7.08
N ALA A 52 -12.80 14.93 6.00
CA ALA A 52 -11.40 14.66 5.67
C ALA A 52 -10.40 15.10 6.76
N TRP A 53 -10.70 16.19 7.48
CA TRP A 53 -9.84 16.65 8.58
C TRP A 53 -9.83 15.64 9.72
N GLY A 54 -11.00 15.12 10.10
CA GLY A 54 -11.11 14.09 11.14
C GLY A 54 -10.37 12.81 10.78
N VAL A 55 -10.53 12.32 9.54
CA VAL A 55 -9.78 11.16 9.03
C VAL A 55 -8.27 11.39 9.08
N SER A 56 -7.82 12.59 8.72
CA SER A 56 -6.39 12.94 8.76
C SER A 56 -5.82 12.88 10.18
N VAL A 57 -6.54 13.42 11.17
CA VAL A 57 -6.13 13.37 12.58
C VAL A 57 -6.09 11.93 13.10
N ALA A 58 -7.07 11.10 12.75
CA ALA A 58 -7.08 9.68 13.11
C ALA A 58 -5.91 8.91 12.46
N CYS A 59 -5.61 9.15 11.18
CA CYS A 59 -4.47 8.57 10.48
C CYS A 59 -3.13 8.98 11.12
N LEU A 60 -2.95 10.25 11.50
CA LEU A 60 -1.75 10.70 12.21
C LEU A 60 -1.59 10.00 13.56
N SER A 61 -2.68 9.85 14.31
CA SER A 61 -2.70 9.14 15.60
C SER A 61 -2.30 7.67 15.43
N LEU A 62 -2.88 7.01 14.42
CA LEU A 62 -2.56 5.64 14.01
C LEU A 62 -1.08 5.48 13.64
N MET A 63 -0.56 6.34 12.76
CA MET A 63 0.82 6.29 12.27
C MET A 63 1.81 6.53 13.42
N LEU A 64 1.54 7.50 14.30
CA LEU A 64 2.38 7.79 15.46
C LEU A 64 2.44 6.59 16.42
N CYS A 65 1.31 5.94 16.70
CA CYS A 65 1.27 4.74 17.52
C CYS A 65 2.04 3.58 16.87
N ALA A 66 1.85 3.36 15.58
CA ALA A 66 2.57 2.32 14.83
C ALA A 66 4.08 2.57 14.85
N PHE A 67 4.50 3.82 14.61
CA PHE A 67 5.89 4.24 14.71
C PHE A 67 6.46 4.00 16.10
N ALA A 68 5.76 4.39 17.17
CA ALA A 68 6.20 4.15 18.54
C ALA A 68 6.36 2.64 18.83
N CYS A 69 5.40 1.81 18.40
CA CYS A 69 5.48 0.35 18.54
C CYS A 69 6.72 -0.22 17.82
N LEU A 70 7.01 0.26 16.61
CA LEU A 70 8.17 -0.15 15.83
C LEU A 70 9.49 0.36 16.43
N ALA A 71 9.53 1.60 16.92
CA ALA A 71 10.70 2.18 17.56
C ALA A 71 11.07 1.41 18.84
N VAL A 72 10.09 1.12 19.70
CA VAL A 72 10.29 0.28 20.90
C VAL A 72 10.74 -1.12 20.50
N ALA A 73 10.12 -1.72 19.47
CA ALA A 73 10.52 -3.03 18.98
C ALA A 73 11.97 -3.04 18.47
N GLY A 74 12.37 -2.03 17.71
CA GLY A 74 13.73 -1.90 17.20
C GLY A 74 14.76 -1.65 18.31
N TRP A 75 14.39 -0.86 19.32
CA TRP A 75 15.27 -0.58 20.47
C TRP A 75 15.47 -1.80 21.38
N THR A 76 14.41 -2.59 21.57
CA THR A 76 14.43 -3.79 22.44
C THR A 76 14.86 -5.06 21.71
N ALA A 77 14.95 -5.03 20.38
CA ALA A 77 15.37 -6.19 19.62
C ALA A 77 16.80 -6.59 20.03
N PRO A 78 17.04 -7.88 20.36
CA PRO A 78 18.40 -8.34 20.57
C PRO A 78 19.22 -8.06 19.30
N ARG A 79 20.44 -7.56 19.48
CA ARG A 79 21.40 -7.40 18.38
C ARG A 79 21.67 -8.77 17.80
N ASP A 80 20.99 -9.11 16.72
CA ASP A 80 21.14 -10.41 16.11
C ASP A 80 22.56 -10.54 15.55
N LYS A 81 23.32 -11.53 16.04
CA LYS A 81 24.62 -11.93 15.47
C LYS A 81 24.44 -12.83 14.25
N ALA A 82 23.24 -12.85 13.66
CA ALA A 82 22.98 -13.56 12.43
C ALA A 82 23.80 -12.95 11.29
N ARG A 83 24.98 -13.54 11.05
CA ARG A 83 25.70 -13.51 9.78
C ARG A 83 24.64 -13.58 8.67
N PRO A 84 24.57 -12.59 7.76
CA PRO A 84 23.46 -12.49 6.82
C PRO A 84 23.34 -13.84 6.12
N LEU A 85 22.11 -14.36 6.10
CA LEU A 85 21.71 -15.63 5.53
C LEU A 85 21.83 -15.60 3.99
N GLN A 86 22.90 -15.02 3.44
CA GLN A 86 23.25 -14.99 2.02
C GLN A 86 23.34 -16.39 1.40
N ARG A 87 23.42 -17.44 2.22
CA ARG A 87 23.42 -18.84 1.76
C ARG A 87 22.04 -19.47 1.52
N ARG A 88 20.92 -18.91 2.01
CA ARG A 88 19.59 -19.55 1.81
C ARG A 88 18.77 -18.97 0.66
N ALA A 89 19.04 -17.74 0.26
CA ALA A 89 18.51 -17.23 -1.00
C ALA A 89 19.59 -17.49 -2.04
N HIS A 90 19.34 -18.36 -3.02
CA HIS A 90 20.18 -18.51 -4.23
C HIS A 90 20.16 -17.19 -5.05
N MET A 91 20.58 -16.08 -4.45
CA MET A 91 20.55 -14.75 -5.06
C MET A 91 21.62 -14.64 -6.14
N LEU A 92 22.72 -15.37 -5.98
CA LEU A 92 23.79 -15.49 -6.95
C LEU A 92 23.68 -16.85 -7.66
N PRO A 93 23.83 -16.88 -9.00
CA PRO A 93 23.95 -18.14 -9.73
C PRO A 93 25.15 -18.93 -9.17
N ASP A 94 25.02 -20.25 -9.10
CA ASP A 94 26.14 -21.12 -8.77
C ASP A 94 27.22 -21.01 -9.85
N ALA A 95 28.47 -21.29 -9.49
CA ALA A 95 29.60 -21.20 -10.42
C ALA A 95 29.37 -22.08 -11.66
N GLY A 96 29.22 -21.46 -12.84
CA GLY A 96 28.97 -22.14 -14.12
C GLY A 96 27.56 -21.96 -14.69
N GLU A 97 26.61 -21.36 -13.96
CA GLU A 97 25.28 -21.08 -14.50
C GLU A 97 25.24 -19.77 -15.32
N PRO A 98 24.59 -19.77 -16.51
CA PRO A 98 24.40 -18.55 -17.29
C PRO A 98 23.58 -17.55 -16.47
N SER A 99 24.09 -16.34 -16.33
CA SER A 99 23.62 -15.38 -15.33
C SER A 99 22.21 -14.83 -15.61
N TYR A 100 21.63 -15.08 -16.79
CA TYR A 100 20.30 -14.62 -17.24
C TYR A 100 19.97 -13.16 -16.84
N ILE A 101 20.99 -12.29 -16.73
CA ILE A 101 20.86 -10.92 -16.19
C ILE A 101 19.82 -10.13 -16.98
N GLY A 102 19.82 -10.27 -18.31
CA GLY A 102 18.87 -9.55 -19.18
C GLY A 102 17.41 -9.91 -18.88
N ARG A 103 17.13 -11.19 -18.61
CA ARG A 103 15.77 -11.65 -18.26
C ARG A 103 15.36 -11.17 -16.86
N ARG A 104 16.30 -11.11 -15.92
CA ARG A 104 16.05 -10.56 -14.57
C ARG A 104 15.80 -9.05 -14.64
N LEU A 105 16.62 -8.31 -15.39
CA LEU A 105 16.46 -6.88 -15.62
C LEU A 105 15.14 -6.56 -16.31
N LEU A 106 14.76 -7.31 -17.35
CA LEU A 106 13.47 -7.16 -18.01
C LEU A 106 12.31 -7.41 -17.05
N THR A 107 12.42 -8.43 -16.19
CA THR A 107 11.40 -8.70 -15.18
C THR A 107 11.28 -7.54 -14.20
N PHE A 108 12.41 -7.02 -13.71
CA PHE A 108 12.44 -5.84 -12.85
C PHE A 108 11.76 -4.64 -13.51
N LEU A 109 12.13 -4.31 -14.76
CA LEU A 109 11.55 -3.19 -15.52
C LEU A 109 10.02 -3.34 -15.71
N ILE A 110 9.54 -4.55 -15.97
CA ILE A 110 8.11 -4.83 -16.11
C ILE A 110 7.38 -4.73 -14.77
N THR A 111 7.93 -5.32 -13.72
CA THR A 111 7.23 -5.42 -12.43
C THR A 111 7.29 -4.15 -11.60
N VAL A 112 8.33 -3.32 -11.77
CA VAL A 112 8.58 -2.16 -10.91
C VAL A 112 8.24 -0.84 -11.62
N PRO A 113 9.06 -0.30 -12.55
CA PRO A 113 8.77 0.99 -13.17
C PRO A 113 7.55 0.95 -14.09
N LEU A 114 7.34 -0.12 -14.87
CA LEU A 114 6.16 -0.17 -15.75
C LEU A 114 4.85 -0.28 -14.94
N ALA A 115 4.88 -1.00 -13.81
CA ALA A 115 3.77 -1.03 -12.86
C ALA A 115 3.50 0.35 -12.25
N LEU A 116 4.54 1.14 -11.97
CA LEU A 116 4.38 2.51 -11.49
C LEU A 116 3.69 3.39 -12.52
N VAL A 117 4.14 3.34 -13.79
CA VAL A 117 3.52 4.11 -14.88
C VAL A 117 2.05 3.71 -15.07
N ALA A 118 1.75 2.42 -15.09
CA ALA A 118 0.38 1.91 -15.20
C ALA A 118 -0.50 2.37 -14.02
N SER A 119 0.05 2.38 -12.80
CA SER A 119 -0.66 2.81 -11.59
C SER A 119 -0.89 4.31 -11.58
N LEU A 120 0.08 5.11 -12.02
CA LEU A 120 -0.04 6.56 -12.15
C LEU A 120 -1.09 6.92 -13.20
N ALA A 121 -1.07 6.26 -14.37
CA ALA A 121 -2.05 6.49 -15.42
C ALA A 121 -3.49 6.23 -14.92
N LEU A 122 -3.71 5.13 -14.20
CA LEU A 122 -5.02 4.81 -13.63
C LEU A 122 -5.41 5.80 -12.51
N ALA A 123 -4.47 6.22 -11.66
CA ALA A 123 -4.74 7.24 -10.65
C ALA A 123 -5.14 8.59 -11.28
N LEU A 124 -4.51 8.97 -12.40
CA LEU A 124 -4.88 10.16 -13.16
C LEU A 124 -6.27 10.04 -13.80
N ALA A 125 -6.67 8.86 -14.29
CA ALA A 125 -8.04 8.65 -14.75
C ALA A 125 -9.06 8.92 -13.64
N VAL A 126 -8.79 8.42 -12.43
CA VAL A 126 -9.65 8.68 -11.26
C VAL A 126 -9.68 10.17 -10.92
N ARG A 127 -8.55 10.88 -11.05
CA ARG A 127 -8.49 12.34 -10.89
C ARG A 127 -9.41 13.06 -11.85
N VAL A 128 -9.29 12.77 -13.14
CA VAL A 128 -10.12 13.40 -14.19
C VAL A 128 -11.60 13.13 -13.91
N TRP A 129 -11.93 11.89 -13.56
CA TRP A 129 -13.30 11.52 -13.19
C TRP A 129 -13.81 12.30 -11.97
N LEU A 130 -13.01 12.43 -10.91
CA LEU A 130 -13.39 13.21 -9.72
C LEU A 130 -13.60 14.69 -10.06
N SER A 131 -12.71 15.29 -10.84
CA SER A 131 -12.85 16.67 -11.30
C SER A 131 -14.10 16.88 -12.14
N ALA A 132 -14.43 15.94 -13.05
CA ALA A 132 -15.65 15.98 -13.85
C ALA A 132 -16.94 15.86 -13.00
N ASN A 133 -16.86 15.22 -11.83
CA ASN A 133 -17.96 15.12 -10.86
C ASN A 133 -17.98 16.25 -9.82
N GLY A 134 -17.26 17.35 -10.07
CA GLY A 134 -17.28 18.55 -9.22
C GLY A 134 -16.45 18.44 -7.94
N ALA A 135 -15.57 17.45 -7.81
CA ALA A 135 -14.62 17.42 -6.71
C ALA A 135 -13.63 18.60 -6.84
N GLY A 136 -13.42 19.34 -5.75
CA GLY A 136 -12.42 20.41 -5.73
C GLY A 136 -11.01 19.89 -6.07
N GLU A 137 -10.22 20.71 -6.75
CA GLU A 137 -8.89 20.33 -7.27
C GLU A 137 -7.97 19.74 -6.20
N ALA A 138 -8.00 20.32 -4.99
CA ALA A 138 -7.23 19.83 -3.85
C ALA A 138 -7.58 18.38 -3.50
N ASN A 139 -8.86 18.02 -3.46
CA ASN A 139 -9.30 16.67 -3.12
C ASN A 139 -8.93 15.67 -4.24
N ALA A 140 -9.12 16.05 -5.50
CA ALA A 140 -8.74 15.22 -6.64
C ALA A 140 -7.21 14.95 -6.67
N ASN A 141 -6.40 15.96 -6.39
CA ASN A 141 -4.95 15.82 -6.29
C ASN A 141 -4.54 14.90 -5.13
N VAL A 142 -5.12 15.11 -3.94
CA VAL A 142 -4.87 14.26 -2.76
C VAL A 142 -5.20 12.80 -3.05
N VAL A 143 -6.38 12.51 -3.64
CA VAL A 143 -6.75 11.16 -4.03
C VAL A 143 -5.73 10.56 -4.99
N THR A 144 -5.28 11.30 -6.00
CA THR A 144 -4.27 10.83 -6.96
C THR A 144 -2.96 10.46 -6.28
N LEU A 145 -2.48 11.30 -5.36
CA LEU A 145 -1.23 11.11 -4.64
C LEU A 145 -1.28 9.88 -3.72
N PHE A 146 -2.41 9.62 -3.05
CA PHE A 146 -2.56 8.45 -2.19
C PHE A 146 -2.86 7.17 -2.97
N LEU A 147 -3.61 7.27 -4.07
CA LEU A 147 -4.02 6.12 -4.86
C LEU A 147 -2.85 5.53 -5.68
N THR A 148 -1.95 6.38 -6.18
CA THR A 148 -0.78 5.96 -6.97
C THR A 148 0.08 4.89 -6.27
N PRO A 149 0.63 5.12 -5.06
CA PRO A 149 1.46 4.13 -4.37
C PRO A 149 0.69 2.87 -3.97
N LEU A 150 -0.63 2.98 -3.73
CA LEU A 150 -1.49 1.86 -3.38
C LEU A 150 -1.72 0.95 -4.59
N LEU A 151 -2.10 1.52 -5.75
CA LEU A 151 -2.22 0.81 -7.01
C LEU A 151 -0.88 0.19 -7.44
N TRP A 152 0.23 0.91 -7.22
CA TRP A 152 1.56 0.42 -7.54
C TRP A 152 1.93 -0.81 -6.72
N SER A 153 1.72 -0.75 -5.40
CA SER A 153 2.00 -1.88 -4.50
C SER A 153 1.18 -3.13 -4.88
N ILE A 154 -0.12 -2.95 -5.16
CA ILE A 154 -1.00 -4.05 -5.61
C ILE A 154 -0.51 -4.61 -6.95
N SER A 155 -0.18 -3.74 -7.90
CA SER A 155 0.29 -4.14 -9.23
C SER A 155 1.58 -4.95 -9.15
N VAL A 156 2.57 -4.51 -8.35
CA VAL A 156 3.82 -5.25 -8.14
C VAL A 156 3.52 -6.67 -7.63
N VAL A 157 2.68 -6.81 -6.60
CA VAL A 157 2.32 -8.12 -6.04
C VAL A 157 1.62 -9.01 -7.08
N LEU A 158 0.63 -8.47 -7.78
CA LEU A 158 -0.10 -9.22 -8.82
C LEU A 158 0.81 -9.67 -9.97
N LEU A 159 1.74 -8.80 -10.39
CA LEU A 159 2.69 -9.12 -11.45
C LEU A 159 3.72 -10.17 -11.02
N MET A 160 4.12 -10.19 -9.75
CA MET A 160 4.99 -11.23 -9.20
C MET A 160 4.26 -12.58 -9.05
N LEU A 161 2.95 -12.56 -8.80
CA LEU A 161 2.11 -13.78 -8.75
C LEU A 161 1.79 -14.32 -10.16
N ALA A 162 1.83 -13.48 -11.18
CA ALA A 162 1.51 -13.86 -12.55
C ALA A 162 2.54 -14.85 -13.13
N LYS A 163 2.12 -16.11 -13.35
CA LYS A 163 2.98 -17.16 -13.94
C LYS A 163 3.26 -16.99 -15.43
N ARG A 164 2.44 -16.20 -16.16
CA ARG A 164 2.50 -16.06 -17.62
C ARG A 164 2.77 -14.62 -18.03
N ARG A 165 3.68 -14.41 -19.00
CA ARG A 165 4.01 -13.09 -19.56
C ARG A 165 2.80 -12.37 -20.16
N ARG A 166 1.90 -13.09 -20.85
CA ARG A 166 0.66 -12.50 -21.40
C ARG A 166 -0.23 -11.88 -20.32
N THR A 167 -0.37 -12.53 -19.17
CA THR A 167 -1.15 -12.02 -18.04
C THR A 167 -0.55 -10.74 -17.47
N GLN A 168 0.79 -10.65 -17.38
CA GLN A 168 1.46 -9.42 -16.96
C GLN A 168 1.17 -8.25 -17.90
N TRP A 169 1.21 -8.48 -19.22
CA TRP A 169 0.87 -7.46 -20.20
C TRP A 169 -0.59 -7.02 -20.13
N LEU A 170 -1.53 -7.94 -19.88
CA LEU A 170 -2.94 -7.58 -19.69
C LEU A 170 -3.15 -6.76 -18.41
N MET A 171 -2.50 -7.15 -17.31
CA MET A 171 -2.57 -6.44 -16.03
C MET A 171 -2.01 -5.01 -16.11
N LEU A 172 -1.03 -4.76 -16.97
CA LEU A 172 -0.46 -3.43 -17.20
C LEU A 172 -1.22 -2.65 -18.27
N GLY A 173 -1.66 -3.33 -19.33
CA GLY A 173 -2.35 -2.75 -20.47
C GLY A 173 -3.69 -2.16 -20.08
N ALA A 174 -4.49 -2.84 -19.25
CA ALA A 174 -5.80 -2.32 -18.84
C ALA A 174 -5.71 -0.97 -18.10
N PRO A 175 -4.88 -0.80 -17.04
CA PRO A 175 -4.67 0.49 -16.38
C PRO A 175 -4.13 1.58 -17.32
N LEU A 176 -3.21 1.23 -18.23
CA LEU A 176 -2.63 2.18 -19.19
C LEU A 176 -3.65 2.65 -20.22
N LEU A 177 -4.51 1.76 -20.72
CA LEU A 177 -5.56 2.10 -21.67
C LEU A 177 -6.62 2.97 -21.02
N VAL A 178 -7.12 2.57 -19.85
CA VAL A 178 -8.09 3.37 -19.09
C VAL A 178 -7.50 4.74 -18.74
N GLY A 179 -6.29 4.75 -18.18
CA GLY A 179 -5.54 5.97 -17.88
C GLY A 179 -5.35 6.88 -19.08
N GLY A 180 -4.82 6.35 -20.17
CA GLY A 180 -4.54 7.10 -21.39
C GLY A 180 -5.80 7.68 -22.03
N LEU A 181 -6.88 6.90 -22.13
CA LEU A 181 -8.15 7.36 -22.69
C LEU A 181 -8.78 8.47 -21.83
N SER A 182 -8.76 8.32 -20.51
CA SER A 182 -9.29 9.35 -19.61
C SER A 182 -8.49 10.65 -19.65
N ILE A 183 -7.16 10.58 -19.81
CA ILE A 183 -6.31 11.78 -19.96
C ILE A 183 -6.63 12.49 -21.28
N LEU A 184 -6.74 11.75 -22.39
CA LEU A 184 -7.11 12.32 -23.69
C LEU A 184 -8.48 13.00 -23.64
N TRP A 185 -9.46 12.38 -22.97
CA TRP A 185 -10.78 12.98 -22.78
C TRP A 185 -10.72 14.26 -21.94
N GLY A 186 -9.93 14.29 -20.88
CA GLY A 186 -9.78 15.48 -20.03
C GLY A 186 -9.00 16.64 -20.67
N MET A 187 -8.37 16.44 -21.82
CA MET A 187 -7.68 17.48 -22.60
C MET A 187 -8.59 18.17 -23.63
N MET A 188 -9.76 17.59 -23.93
CA MET A 188 -10.75 18.13 -24.86
C MET A 188 -11.75 19.03 -24.15
#